data_AF-A0A924A8J0-F1
#
_entry.id   AF-A0A924A8J0-F1
#
_cell.length_a   1.000
_cell.length_b   1.000
_cell.length_c   1.000
_cell.angle_alpha   90.00
_cell.angle_beta   90.00
_cell.angle_gamma   90.00
#
_symmetry.space_group_name_H-M   'P 1'
#
loop_
_entity.id
_entity.type
_entity.pdbx_description
1 polymer ?
#
loop_
_entity_poly.entity_id
_entity_poly.type
_entity_poly.pdbx_seq_one_letter_code
_entity_poly.pdbx_strand_id
1 'polypeptide(L)' 'NNLLGGATLMNMSRTTDIIADAAWFILSKPSLECTGNTFIDEAVLAAEGITDLSKYSVVPGAKLYNDLFV' A
#
# COMPACT_ATOMS: atom_id res chain seq x y z
N ASN A 1 22.31 -14.95 -8.25
CA ASN A 1 22.70 -14.14 -7.08
C ASN A 1 21.49 -13.42 -6.53
N ASN A 2 20.71 -14.06 -5.64
CA ASN A 2 19.64 -13.38 -4.91
C ASN A 2 20.29 -12.56 -3.79
N LEU A 3 20.31 -11.24 -4.00
CA LEU A 3 20.90 -10.26 -3.10
C LEU A 3 20.34 -10.45 -1.68
N LEU A 4 21.24 -10.59 -0.70
CA LEU A 4 20.97 -10.65 0.74
C LEU A 4 20.00 -9.52 1.13
N GLY A 5 18.72 -9.85 1.28
CA GLY A 5 17.67 -8.89 1.59
C GLY A 5 16.39 -9.04 0.77
N GLY A 6 16.41 -9.65 -0.42
CA GLY A 6 15.21 -9.73 -1.28
C GLY A 6 14.04 -10.46 -0.62
N ALA A 7 14.27 -11.70 -0.16
CA ALA A 7 13.24 -12.47 0.54
C ALA A 7 12.86 -11.87 1.90
N THR A 8 13.84 -11.32 2.63
CA THR A 8 13.61 -10.69 3.93
C THR A 8 12.75 -9.43 3.79
N LEU A 9 13.09 -8.55 2.85
CA LEU A 9 12.32 -7.34 2.54
C LEU A 9 10.92 -7.70 2.07
N MET A 10 10.79 -8.67 1.16
CA MET A 10 9.49 -9.14 0.67
C MET A 10 8.59 -9.64 1.82
N ASN A 11 9.14 -10.37 2.79
CA ASN A 11 8.39 -10.83 3.96
C ASN A 11 7.98 -9.68 4.92
N MET A 12 8.68 -8.54 4.86
CA MET A 12 8.37 -7.31 5.60
C MET A 12 7.59 -6.31 4.73
N SER A 13 7.13 -6.70 3.55
CA SER A 13 6.35 -5.86 2.63
C SER A 13 4.87 -6.23 2.66
N ARG A 14 4.07 -5.38 2.02
CA ARG A 14 2.68 -5.69 1.65
C ARG A 14 2.59 -6.30 0.25
N THR A 15 1.50 -6.99 -0.01
CA THR A 15 1.14 -7.48 -1.34
C THR A 15 0.82 -6.30 -2.25
N THR A 16 0.97 -6.52 -3.56
CA THR A 16 0.68 -5.51 -4.59
C THR A 16 -0.78 -5.05 -4.58
N ASP A 17 -1.67 -5.85 -4.01
CA ASP A 17 -3.11 -5.58 -3.96
C ASP A 17 -3.45 -4.28 -3.22
N ILE A 18 -2.63 -3.84 -2.25
CA ILE A 18 -2.89 -2.56 -1.54
C ILE A 18 -2.80 -1.36 -2.49
N ILE A 19 -1.84 -1.38 -3.41
CA ILE A 19 -1.67 -0.34 -4.43
C ILE A 19 -2.78 -0.44 -5.47
N ALA A 20 -3.18 -1.66 -5.85
CA ALA A 20 -4.27 -1.88 -6.79
C ALA A 20 -5.60 -1.32 -6.25
N ASP A 21 -5.92 -1.60 -4.98
CA ASP A 21 -7.13 -1.09 -4.34
C ASP A 21 -7.07 0.44 -4.18
N ALA A 22 -5.93 0.99 -3.74
CA ALA A 22 -5.76 2.45 -3.66
C ALA A 22 -5.97 3.13 -5.02
N ALA A 23 -5.37 2.58 -6.08
CA ALA A 23 -5.56 3.08 -7.44
C ALA A 23 -7.02 2.98 -7.89
N TRP A 24 -7.71 1.88 -7.57
CA TRP A 24 -9.13 1.73 -7.87
C TRP A 24 -9.97 2.84 -7.25
N PHE A 25 -9.75 3.16 -5.97
CA PHE A 25 -10.48 4.23 -5.28
C PHE A 25 -10.18 5.61 -5.87
N ILE A 26 -8.93 5.90 -6.19
CA ILE A 26 -8.53 7.19 -6.80
C ILE A 26 -9.20 7.33 -8.17
N LEU A 27 -9.11 6.29 -9.02
CA LEU A 27 -9.61 6.32 -10.40
C LEU A 27 -11.14 6.29 -10.47
N SER A 28 -11.82 5.84 -9.43
CA SER A 28 -13.30 5.84 -9.34
C SER A 28 -13.89 7.19 -8.97
N LYS A 29 -13.07 8.15 -8.51
CA LYS A 29 -13.52 9.50 -8.15
C LYS A 29 -13.66 10.40 -9.39
N PRO A 30 -14.56 11.41 -9.38
CA PRO A 30 -14.63 12.40 -10.44
C PRO A 30 -13.28 13.11 -10.63
N SER A 31 -12.79 13.15 -11.87
CA SER A 31 -11.43 13.64 -12.18
C SER A 31 -11.19 15.12 -11.82
N LEU A 32 -12.23 15.95 -11.87
CA LEU A 32 -12.15 17.36 -11.49
C LEU A 32 -12.09 17.58 -9.98
N GLU A 33 -12.52 16.59 -9.19
CA GLU A 33 -12.49 16.65 -7.72
C GLU A 33 -11.24 15.96 -7.15
N CYS A 34 -10.67 15.00 -7.89
CA CYS A 34 -9.52 14.21 -7.45
C CYS A 34 -8.29 14.48 -8.33
N THR A 35 -7.68 15.66 -8.15
CA THR A 35 -6.49 16.11 -8.89
C THR A 35 -5.47 16.82 -7.99
N GLY A 36 -4.19 16.81 -8.37
CA GLY A 36 -3.12 17.53 -7.67
C GLY A 36 -2.67 16.90 -6.34
N ASN A 37 -2.93 15.61 -6.12
CA ASN A 37 -2.63 14.91 -4.87
C ASN A 37 -1.38 14.02 -4.96
N THR A 38 -0.64 13.94 -3.86
CA THR A 38 0.41 12.92 -3.63
C THR A 38 -0.12 11.92 -2.60
N PHE A 39 -0.81 10.89 -3.07
CA PHE A 39 -1.50 9.93 -2.19
C PHE A 39 -0.54 8.93 -1.53
N ILE A 40 -0.85 8.57 -0.29
CA ILE A 40 -0.35 7.37 0.40
C ILE A 40 -1.46 6.33 0.37
N ASP A 41 -1.13 5.10 0.00
CA ASP A 41 -2.07 3.98 -0.13
C ASP A 41 -2.90 3.76 1.14
N GLU A 42 -2.26 3.69 2.31
CA GLU A 42 -2.94 3.55 3.61
C GLU A 42 -3.96 4.66 3.86
N ALA A 43 -3.61 5.91 3.49
CA ALA A 43 -4.48 7.07 3.70
C ALA A 43 -5.69 7.05 2.75
N VAL A 44 -5.50 6.59 1.51
CA VAL A 44 -6.59 6.40 0.54
C VAL A 44 -7.56 5.34 1.06
N LEU A 45 -7.05 4.19 1.50
CA LEU A 45 -7.88 3.11 2.04
C LEU A 45 -8.60 3.55 3.31
N ALA A 46 -7.93 4.29 4.21
CA ALA A 46 -8.54 4.80 5.43
C ALA A 46 -9.69 5.79 5.15
N ALA A 47 -9.57 6.64 4.11
CA ALA A 47 -10.63 7.55 3.70
C ALA A 47 -11.91 6.81 3.23
N GLU A 48 -11.76 5.57 2.77
CA GLU A 48 -12.84 4.68 2.36
C GLU A 48 -13.28 3.73 3.51
N GLY A 49 -12.79 3.96 4.72
CA GLY A 49 -13.12 3.21 5.94
C GLY A 49 -12.33 1.91 6.13
N ILE A 50 -11.37 1.61 5.26
CA ILE A 50 -10.53 0.41 5.35
C ILE A 50 -9.30 0.74 6.21
N THR A 51 -9.34 0.34 7.47
CA THR A 51 -8.25 0.59 8.45
C THR A 51 -7.52 -0.69 8.87
N ASP A 52 -8.17 -1.85 8.74
CA ASP A 52 -7.49 -3.13 8.90
C ASP A 52 -6.79 -3.52 7.58
N LEU A 53 -5.46 -3.34 7.57
CA LEU A 53 -4.60 -3.63 6.44
C LEU A 53 -3.90 -4.99 6.55
N SER A 54 -4.24 -5.81 7.56
CA SER A 54 -3.56 -7.08 7.83
C SER A 54 -3.62 -8.05 6.65
N LYS A 55 -4.71 -8.01 5.86
CA LYS A 55 -4.89 -8.83 4.66
C LYS A 55 -3.86 -8.55 3.57
N TYR A 56 -3.22 -7.37 3.59
CA TYR A 56 -2.20 -7.00 2.62
C TYR A 56 -0.80 -7.38 3.07
N SER A 57 -0.57 -7.90 4.28
CA SER A 57 0.78 -8.33 4.69
C SER A 57 1.19 -9.61 3.97
N VAL A 58 2.39 -9.64 3.36
CA VAL A 58 2.94 -10.87 2.76
C VAL A 58 3.09 -11.98 3.80
N VAL A 59 3.56 -11.61 5.00
CA VAL A 59 3.58 -12.49 6.17
C VAL A 59 2.69 -11.87 7.25
N PRO A 60 1.57 -12.51 7.63
CA PRO A 60 0.68 -12.00 8.67
C PRO A 60 1.42 -11.77 10.00
N GLY A 61 1.26 -10.58 10.57
CA GLY A 61 1.88 -10.21 11.85
C GLY A 61 3.37 -9.85 11.78
N ALA A 62 3.99 -9.84 10.60
CA ALA A 62 5.37 -9.37 10.45
C ALA A 62 5.50 -7.87 10.70
N LYS A 63 6.65 -7.45 11.23
CA LYS A 63 7.01 -6.03 11.29
C LYS A 63 7.30 -5.55 9.86
N LEU A 64 6.53 -4.58 9.40
CA LEU A 64 6.70 -4.02 8.06
C LEU A 64 7.89 -3.05 7.99
N TYR A 65 8.47 -2.94 6.80
CA TYR A 65 9.50 -1.96 6.48
C TYR A 65 8.85 -0.71 5.87
N ASN A 66 9.25 0.47 6.32
CA ASN A 66 8.75 1.72 5.74
C ASN A 66 9.30 1.91 4.33
N ASP A 67 8.46 2.42 3.43
CA ASP A 67 8.89 2.71 2.06
C ASP A 67 9.87 3.90 2.03
N LEU A 68 10.57 4.04 0.91
CA LEU A 68 11.48 5.15 0.70
C LEU A 68 10.70 6.45 0.49
N PHE A 69 11.23 7.54 1.02
CA PHE A 69 10.70 8.91 0.83
C PHE A 69 9.36 9.21 1.50
N VAL A 70 8.99 8.38 2.49
CA VAL A 70 7.86 8.59 3.40
C VAL A 70 8.37 8.96 4.78
#